data_AF-A0A6I7NWD8-F1
#
_entry.id   AF-A0A6I7NWD8-F1
#
_cell.length_a   1.000
_cell.length_b   1.000
_cell.length_c   1.000
_cell.angle_alpha   90.00
_cell.angle_beta   90.00
_cell.angle_gamma   90.00
#
_symmetry.space_group_name_H-M   'P 1'
#
loop_
_entity.id
_entity.type
_entity.pdbx_description
1 polymer ?
#
loop_
_entity_poly.entity_id
_entity_poly.type
_entity_poly.pdbx_seq_one_letter_code
_entity_poly.pdbx_strand_id
1 'polypeptide(L)' 'MSLADRVKSITTVKATAPEIVRDLSEGGDPVIVTVNGEAKAVIQSIT' A
#
# COMPACT_ATOMS: atom_id res chain seq x y z
N MET A 1 1.33 0.97 14.50
CA MET A 1 2.02 1.48 13.30
C MET A 1 1.47 2.85 12.97
N SER A 2 2.26 3.75 12.37
CA SER A 2 1.77 5.07 11.99
C SER A 2 0.93 4.97 10.72
N LEU A 3 -0.12 5.78 10.59
CA LEU A 3 -0.90 5.88 9.35
C LEU A 3 0.01 6.25 8.16
N ALA A 4 1.09 6.98 8.40
CA ALA A 4 2.07 7.35 7.39
C ALA A 4 2.76 6.13 6.74
N ASP A 5 2.94 5.03 7.49
CA ASP A 5 3.59 3.82 6.98
C ASP A 5 2.72 3.11 5.93
N ARG A 6 1.40 3.34 5.99
CA ARG A 6 0.39 2.77 5.09
C ARG A 6 -0.01 3.67 3.93
N VAL A 7 0.58 4.87 3.81
CA VAL A 7 0.39 5.74 2.65
C VAL A 7 1.59 5.62 1.73
N LYS A 8 1.40 5.06 0.53
CA LYS A 8 2.48 4.84 -0.44
C LYS A 8 2.17 5.58 -1.74
N SER A 9 3.18 6.23 -2.32
CA SER A 9 3.05 6.77 -3.68
C SER A 9 2.91 5.64 -4.70
N ILE A 10 2.25 5.90 -5.83
CA ILE A 10 2.19 4.95 -6.94
C ILE A 10 3.58 4.57 -7.46
N THR A 11 4.58 5.46 -7.32
CA THR A 11 5.97 5.16 -7.65
C THR A 11 6.54 4.10 -6.71
N THR A 12 6.33 4.25 -5.40
CA THR A 12 6.74 3.26 -4.39
C THR A 12 6.05 1.92 -4.63
N VAL A 13 4.72 1.93 -4.84
CA VAL A 13 3.94 0.72 -5.09
C VAL A 13 4.48 -0.05 -6.29
N LYS A 14 4.81 0.61 -7.39
CA LYS A 14 5.41 -0.05 -8.57
C LYS A 14 6.79 -0.64 -8.30
N ALA A 15 7.60 0.00 -7.45
CA ALA A 15 8.94 -0.46 -7.14
C ALA A 15 8.96 -1.66 -6.18
N THR A 16 7.98 -1.76 -5.28
CA THR A 16 7.93 -2.76 -4.20
C THR A 16 6.60 -3.50 -4.12
N ALA A 17 5.97 -3.77 -5.28
CA ALA A 17 4.68 -4.45 -5.32
C ALA A 17 4.73 -5.86 -4.68
N PRO A 18 5.76 -6.70 -4.91
CA PRO A 18 5.82 -8.04 -4.31
C PRO A 18 5.84 -8.01 -2.78
N GLU A 19 6.58 -7.08 -2.17
CA GLU A 19 6.69 -6.93 -0.72
C GLU A 19 5.36 -6.46 -0.11
N ILE A 20 4.68 -5.53 -0.77
CA ILE A 20 3.35 -5.04 -0.34
C ILE A 20 2.33 -6.19 -0.37
N VAL A 21 2.31 -6.98 -1.45
CA VAL A 21 1.38 -8.12 -1.56
C VAL A 21 1.69 -9.17 -0.50
N ARG A 22 2.96 -9.48 -0.24
CA ARG A 22 3.34 -10.42 0.80
C ARG A 22 2.88 -9.96 2.18
N ASP A 23 3.17 -8.71 2.56
CA ASP A 23 2.74 -8.13 3.84
C ASP A 23 1.21 -8.20 4.01
N LEU A 24 0.46 -7.83 2.97
CA LEU A 24 -1.00 -7.93 2.98
C LEU A 24 -1.49 -9.37 3.15
N SER A 25 -0.86 -10.34 2.48
CA SER A 25 -1.23 -11.76 2.60
C SER A 25 -0.92 -12.37 3.97
N GLU A 26 0.04 -11.78 4.69
CA GLU A 26 0.42 -12.18 6.05
C GLU A 26 -0.42 -11.48 7.13
N GLY A 27 -1.50 -10.79 6.73
CA GLY A 27 -2.42 -10.10 7.64
C GLY A 27 -2.07 -8.63 7.88
N GLY A 28 -1.20 -8.03 7.07
CA GLY A 28 -0.91 -6.60 7.08
C GLY A 28 -2.13 -5.75 6.72
N ASP A 29 -2.21 -4.55 7.29
CA ASP A 29 -3.28 -3.60 7.03
C ASP A 29 -3.26 -3.07 5.58
N PRO A 30 -4.42 -2.65 5.05
CA PRO A 30 -4.52 -2.01 3.74
C PRO A 30 -3.58 -0.81 3.55
N VAL A 31 -3.15 -0.63 2.31
CA VAL A 31 -2.27 0.46 1.88
C VAL A 31 -3.06 1.46 1.04
N ILE A 32 -3.00 2.74 1.42
CA ILE A 32 -3.52 3.85 0.63
C ILE A 32 -2.49 4.23 -0.43
N VAL A 33 -2.91 4.31 -1.68
CA VAL A 33 -2.07 4.69 -2.81
C VAL A 33 -2.30 6.15 -3.18
N THR A 34 -1.22 6.92 -3.25
CA THR A 34 -1.25 8.32 -3.71
C THR A 34 -0.67 8.50 -5.10
N VAL A 35 -1.23 9.44 -5.85
CA VAL A 35 -0.70 9.91 -7.14
C VAL A 35 -0.58 11.43 -7.05
N ASN A 36 0.61 11.97 -7.29
CA ASN A 36 0.90 13.40 -7.13
C ASN A 36 0.46 13.96 -5.76
N GLY A 37 0.61 13.17 -4.70
CA GLY A 37 0.25 13.55 -3.32
C GLY A 37 -1.23 13.37 -2.97
N GLU A 38 -2.10 13.04 -3.91
CA GLU A 38 -3.52 12.84 -3.67
C GLU A 38 -3.86 11.35 -3.54
N ALA A 39 -4.68 10.97 -2.56
CA ALA A 39 -5.14 9.60 -2.39
C ALA A 39 -6.06 9.18 -3.56
N LYS A 40 -5.77 8.05 -4.20
CA LYS A 40 -6.50 7.59 -5.41
C LYS A 40 -7.00 6.16 -5.34
N ALA A 41 -6.38 5.30 -4.54
CA ALA A 41 -6.76 3.90 -4.45
C ALA A 41 -6.37 3.29 -3.09
N VAL A 42 -6.87 2.08 -2.84
CA VAL A 42 -6.48 1.23 -1.70
C VAL A 42 -6.09 -0.14 -2.24
N ILE A 43 -5.00 -0.71 -1.72
CA ILE A 43 -4.59 -2.09 -1.94
C ILE A 43 -4.80 -2.84 -0.62
N GLN A 44 -5.51 -3.95 -0.67
CA GLN A 44 -5.81 -4.80 0.49
C GLN A 44 -5.72 -6.27 0.10
N SER A 45 -5.54 -7.14 1.10
CA SER A 45 -5.81 -8.57 0.92
C SER A 45 -7.27 -8.79 0.50
N ILE A 46 -7.51 -9.85 -0.28
CA ILE A 46 -8.85 -10.30 -0.66
C ILE A 46 -9.48 -11.16 0.46
N THR A 47 -8.61 -11.85 1.21
CA THR A 47 -8.93 -12.83 2.25
C THR A 47 -8.59 -12.31 3.63
#